data_AF-A0A8J8BZ73-F1
#
_entry.id   AF-A0A8J8BZ73-F1
#
_cell.length_a   1.000
_cell.length_b   1.000
_cell.length_c   1.000
_cell.angle_alpha   90.00
_cell.angle_beta   90.00
_cell.angle_gamma   90.00
#
_symmetry.space_group_name_H-M   'P 1'
#
loop_
_entity.id
_entity.type
_entity.pdbx_description
1 polymer ?
#
loop_
_entity_poly.entity_id
_entity_poly.type
_entity_poly.pdbx_seq_one_letter_code
_entity_poly.pdbx_strand_id
1 'polypeptide(L)'
;MSDKSKKVKLKVELFDGFEKRNLYDSSLHYFLNNLKILSTLNKVLPSSIDAYCDQEFKKLKIQQMSFDEDDQREWDKYLNFVQRTIEGSTKMKSFQTENAKVAKIIYNGVDIFMYKSRFKMFVREMSLVYLITCFEELLQSTLKITFTTCPDTLKSSQKTLTYEEILKQKEISDMLECLIEKETTSVIHEDIDGINKYLKRNFGLDLALANGWHLFRERFYRRNIVVHNNCYPNRIYRQKAKYRGKDVRLSISRQYLSRSYKLFQKFGEQIHKYFIEKFAGTAF
;
A
#
# COMPACT_ATOMS: atom_id res chain seq x y z
N MET A 1 28.80 16.32 59.33
CA MET A 1 27.73 15.47 58.76
C MET A 1 27.86 15.51 57.25
N SER A 2 28.47 14.50 56.64
CA SER A 2 28.64 14.37 55.19
C SER A 2 27.94 13.08 54.77
N ASP A 3 26.79 13.23 54.14
CA ASP A 3 25.90 12.15 53.75
C ASP A 3 26.43 11.51 52.46
N LYS A 4 27.03 10.31 52.60
CA LYS A 4 27.48 9.50 51.47
C LYS A 4 26.28 8.73 50.93
N SER A 5 25.55 9.36 50.00
CA SER A 5 24.53 8.66 49.22
C SER A 5 25.20 7.55 48.36
N LYS A 6 25.03 6.30 48.81
CA LYS A 6 25.37 5.11 48.02
C LYS A 6 24.42 5.05 46.83
N LYS A 7 24.89 5.46 45.65
CA LYS A 7 24.22 5.14 44.38
C LYS A 7 24.32 3.63 44.14
N VAL A 8 23.24 2.92 44.42
CA VAL A 8 23.06 1.53 44.00
C VAL A 8 22.85 1.54 42.48
N LYS A 9 23.88 1.13 41.72
CA LYS A 9 23.72 0.80 40.30
C LYS A 9 23.00 -0.54 40.23
N LEU A 10 21.69 -0.49 40.01
CA LEU A 10 20.91 -1.65 39.57
C LEU A 10 21.37 -2.02 38.16
N LYS A 11 22.25 -3.03 38.07
CA LYS A 11 22.57 -3.70 36.82
C LYS A 11 21.42 -4.67 36.54
N VAL A 12 20.38 -4.20 35.86
CA VAL A 12 19.33 -5.09 35.38
C VAL A 12 19.91 -5.83 34.18
N GLU A 13 20.36 -7.06 34.41
CA GLU A 13 20.65 -7.99 33.31
C GLU A 13 19.30 -8.45 32.75
N LEU A 14 18.70 -7.60 31.91
CA LEU A 14 17.58 -7.99 31.07
C LEU A 14 18.10 -9.06 30.11
N PHE A 15 17.45 -10.22 30.10
CA PHE A 15 17.75 -11.32 29.20
C PHE A 15 17.77 -10.81 27.75
N ASP A 16 18.90 -10.95 27.05
CA ASP A 16 19.14 -10.53 25.66
C ASP A 16 18.02 -10.93 24.67
N GLY A 17 17.34 -12.06 24.92
CA GLY A 17 16.18 -12.51 24.14
C GLY A 17 14.93 -11.63 24.28
N PHE A 18 14.70 -11.02 25.44
CA PHE A 18 13.54 -10.14 25.68
C PHE A 18 13.66 -8.84 24.88
N GLU A 19 14.86 -8.25 24.83
CA GLU A 19 15.12 -7.04 24.03
C GLU A 19 14.97 -7.33 22.53
N LYS A 20 15.51 -8.46 22.04
CA LYS A 20 15.38 -8.85 20.62
C LYS A 20 13.94 -9.06 20.20
N ARG A 21 13.15 -9.77 21.01
CA ARG A 21 11.72 -10.01 20.74
C ARG A 21 10.94 -8.69 20.63
N ASN A 22 11.19 -7.75 21.54
CA ASN A 22 10.55 -6.45 21.54
C ASN A 22 10.80 -5.66 20.23
N LEU A 23 11.98 -5.82 19.60
CA LEU A 23 12.28 -5.18 18.32
C LEU A 23 11.40 -5.72 17.18
N TYR A 24 11.26 -7.05 17.09
CA TYR A 24 10.40 -7.67 16.08
C TYR A 24 8.91 -7.35 16.33
N ASP A 25 8.48 -7.36 17.59
CA ASP A 25 7.11 -7.03 18.00
C ASP A 25 6.77 -5.58 17.63
N SER A 26 7.70 -4.65 17.87
CA SER A 26 7.55 -3.24 17.49
C SER A 26 7.38 -3.07 15.97
N SER A 27 8.19 -3.77 15.17
CA SER A 27 8.10 -3.72 13.70
C SER A 27 6.77 -4.26 13.18
N LEU A 28 6.31 -5.42 13.69
CA LEU A 28 5.01 -5.96 13.33
C LEU A 28 3.87 -5.03 13.78
N HIS A 29 3.95 -4.48 15.00
CA HIS A 29 2.94 -3.57 15.52
C HIS A 29 2.77 -2.32 14.65
N TYR A 30 3.89 -1.72 14.22
CA TYR A 30 3.88 -0.59 13.29
C TYR A 30 3.17 -0.94 11.97
N PHE A 31 3.52 -2.09 11.38
CA PHE A 31 2.86 -2.58 10.17
C PHE A 31 1.34 -2.77 10.36
N LEU A 32 0.91 -3.45 11.43
CA LEU A 32 -0.51 -3.69 11.70
C LEU A 32 -1.29 -2.40 11.94
N ASN A 33 -0.67 -1.41 12.58
CA ASN A 33 -1.26 -0.07 12.73
C ASN A 33 -1.45 0.61 11.37
N ASN A 34 -0.48 0.54 10.46
CA ASN A 34 -0.63 1.07 9.11
C ASN A 34 -1.76 0.40 8.33
N LEU A 35 -1.94 -0.92 8.49
CA LEU A 35 -3.09 -1.65 7.92
C LEU A 35 -4.43 -1.14 8.47
N LYS A 36 -4.50 -0.89 9.78
CA LYS A 36 -5.70 -0.35 10.44
C LYS A 36 -6.01 1.07 9.96
N ILE A 37 -4.99 1.92 9.84
CA ILE A 37 -5.11 3.28 9.30
C ILE A 37 -5.63 3.22 7.86
N LEU A 38 -4.99 2.43 7.00
CA LEU A 38 -5.41 2.25 5.60
C LEU A 38 -6.86 1.77 5.47
N SER A 39 -7.24 0.76 6.25
CA SER A 39 -8.61 0.25 6.28
C SER A 39 -9.61 1.32 6.72
N THR A 40 -9.24 2.13 7.72
CA THR A 40 -10.08 3.23 8.23
C THR A 40 -10.22 4.34 7.19
N LEU A 41 -9.13 4.75 6.53
CA LEU A 41 -9.14 5.74 5.46
C LEU A 41 -10.10 5.33 4.33
N ASN A 42 -10.06 4.06 3.92
CA ASN A 42 -10.95 3.52 2.87
C ASN A 42 -12.41 3.37 3.30
N LYS A 43 -12.70 3.46 4.60
CA LYS A 43 -14.06 3.48 5.14
C LYS A 43 -14.59 4.91 5.23
N VAL A 44 -13.76 5.84 5.71
CA VAL A 44 -14.17 7.21 6.03
C VAL A 44 -14.16 8.11 4.79
N LEU A 45 -13.04 8.17 4.07
CA LEU A 45 -12.86 9.14 2.97
C LEU A 45 -13.94 9.06 1.87
N PRO A 46 -14.40 7.87 1.43
CA PRO A 46 -15.47 7.80 0.43
C PRO A 46 -16.75 8.50 0.87
N SER A 47 -17.10 8.40 2.16
CA SER A 47 -18.31 9.02 2.71
C SER A 47 -18.16 10.54 2.81
N SER A 48 -16.96 11.02 3.16
CA SER A 48 -16.66 12.46 3.18
C SER A 48 -16.73 13.07 1.78
N ILE A 49 -16.23 12.36 0.76
CA ILE A 49 -16.37 12.81 -0.63
C ILE A 49 -17.82 12.74 -1.11
N ASP A 50 -18.59 11.74 -0.70
CA ASP A 50 -20.01 11.70 -1.00
C ASP A 50 -20.73 12.94 -0.46
N ALA A 51 -20.48 13.30 0.80
CA ALA A 51 -21.05 14.50 1.41
C ALA A 51 -20.61 15.80 0.71
N TYR A 52 -19.33 15.92 0.33
CA TYR A 52 -18.83 17.07 -0.42
C TYR A 52 -19.53 17.20 -1.78
N CYS A 53 -19.57 16.12 -2.57
CA CYS A 53 -20.23 16.13 -3.88
C CYS A 53 -21.72 16.44 -3.76
N ASP A 54 -22.39 15.91 -2.73
CA ASP A 54 -23.81 16.18 -2.50
C ASP A 54 -24.06 17.65 -2.15
N GLN A 55 -23.13 18.30 -1.43
CA GLN A 55 -23.17 19.75 -1.18
C GLN A 55 -22.98 20.55 -2.47
N GLU A 56 -22.03 20.18 -3.33
CA GLU A 56 -21.81 20.85 -4.62
C GLU A 56 -23.01 20.68 -5.56
N PHE A 57 -23.63 19.49 -5.60
CA PHE A 57 -24.86 19.27 -6.35
C PHE A 57 -26.02 20.14 -5.84
N LYS A 58 -26.13 20.36 -4.53
CA LYS A 58 -27.14 21.29 -3.97
C LYS A 58 -26.92 22.73 -4.47
N LYS A 59 -25.66 23.18 -4.56
CA LYS A 59 -25.35 24.51 -5.11
C LYS A 59 -25.75 24.62 -6.58
N LEU A 60 -25.51 23.58 -7.38
CA LEU A 60 -25.95 23.55 -8.79
C LEU A 60 -27.48 23.59 -8.91
N LYS A 61 -28.22 22.88 -8.04
CA LYS A 61 -29.68 22.96 -8.00
C LYS A 61 -30.19 24.37 -7.69
N ILE A 62 -29.54 25.08 -6.75
CA ILE A 62 -29.90 26.47 -6.45
C ILE A 62 -29.67 27.37 -7.67
N GLN A 63 -28.56 27.17 -8.41
CA GLN A 63 -28.32 27.90 -9.66
C GLN A 63 -29.36 27.56 -10.73
N GLN A 64 -29.78 26.30 -10.82
CA GLN A 64 -30.85 25.87 -11.71
C GLN A 64 -32.19 26.57 -11.41
N MET A 65 -32.48 26.89 -10.14
CA MET A 65 -33.71 27.63 -9.78
C MET A 65 -33.73 29.06 -10.33
N SER A 66 -32.60 29.59 -10.79
CA SER A 66 -32.51 30.91 -11.45
C SER A 66 -32.73 30.86 -12.96
N PHE A 67 -33.15 29.70 -13.51
CA PHE A 67 -33.39 29.53 -14.94
C PHE A 67 -34.60 30.34 -15.40
N ASP A 68 -34.43 31.03 -16.53
CA ASP A 68 -35.55 31.55 -17.31
C ASP A 68 -36.16 30.45 -18.19
N GLU A 69 -37.15 30.81 -19.00
CA GLU A 69 -37.82 29.85 -19.89
C GLU A 69 -36.88 29.23 -20.93
N ASP A 70 -35.88 29.99 -21.42
CA ASP A 70 -34.90 29.51 -22.40
C ASP A 70 -33.91 28.54 -21.77
N ASP A 71 -33.39 28.87 -20.59
CA ASP A 71 -32.56 28.00 -19.77
C ASP A 71 -33.28 26.68 -19.46
N GLN A 72 -34.55 26.75 -19.05
CA GLN A 72 -35.35 25.57 -18.69
C GLN A 72 -35.59 24.67 -19.90
N ARG A 73 -35.90 25.25 -21.08
CA ARG A 73 -36.04 24.47 -22.33
C ARG A 73 -34.76 23.73 -22.69
N GLU A 74 -33.61 24.39 -22.59
CA GLU A 74 -32.31 23.76 -22.87
C GLU A 74 -31.95 22.69 -21.84
N TRP A 75 -32.29 22.90 -20.56
CA TRP A 75 -32.10 21.92 -19.51
C TRP A 75 -32.95 20.66 -19.70
N ASP A 76 -34.21 20.80 -20.11
CA ASP A 76 -35.07 19.66 -20.37
C ASP A 76 -34.58 18.84 -21.57
N LYS A 77 -33.99 19.49 -22.60
CA LYS A 77 -33.29 18.78 -23.68
C LYS A 77 -32.13 17.94 -23.13
N TYR A 78 -31.34 18.49 -22.21
CA TYR A 78 -30.26 17.75 -21.56
C TYR A 78 -30.76 16.56 -20.74
N LEU A 79 -31.80 16.74 -19.91
CA LEU A 79 -32.36 15.65 -19.12
C LEU A 79 -32.88 14.50 -19.99
N ASN A 80 -33.61 14.84 -21.07
CA ASN A 80 -34.06 13.87 -22.05
C ASN A 80 -32.90 13.13 -22.73
N PHE A 81 -31.81 13.83 -23.04
CA PHE A 81 -30.59 13.23 -23.60
C PHE A 81 -29.96 12.23 -22.61
N VAL A 82 -29.83 12.60 -21.33
CA VAL A 82 -29.27 11.73 -20.29
C VAL A 82 -30.14 10.49 -20.10
N GLN A 83 -31.46 10.66 -19.98
CA GLN A 83 -32.41 9.55 -19.81
C GLN A 83 -32.31 8.54 -20.95
N ARG A 84 -32.35 9.00 -22.21
CA ARG A 84 -32.22 8.14 -23.39
C ARG A 84 -30.89 7.39 -23.42
N THR A 85 -29.81 8.03 -22.98
CA THR A 85 -28.48 7.42 -22.90
C THR A 85 -28.44 6.30 -21.85
N ILE A 86 -29.06 6.51 -20.68
CA ILE A 86 -29.14 5.52 -19.61
C ILE A 86 -29.99 4.30 -20.03
N GLU A 87 -31.09 4.54 -20.74
CA GLU A 87 -31.99 3.49 -21.24
C GLU A 87 -31.39 2.68 -22.40
N GLY A 88 -30.16 3.00 -22.83
CA GLY A 88 -29.49 2.31 -23.94
C GLY A 88 -30.14 2.54 -25.31
N SER A 89 -31.14 3.43 -25.38
CA SER A 89 -31.89 3.77 -26.60
C SER A 89 -31.08 4.60 -27.60
N THR A 90 -29.97 5.20 -27.15
CA THR A 90 -29.07 6.00 -28.00
C THR A 90 -27.62 5.62 -27.74
N LYS A 91 -26.84 5.37 -28.80
CA LYS A 91 -25.37 5.39 -28.68
C LYS A 91 -24.95 6.75 -28.13
N MET A 92 -24.01 6.78 -27.19
CA MET A 92 -23.52 7.99 -26.53
C MET A 92 -23.07 9.02 -27.59
N LYS A 93 -23.96 9.93 -27.99
CA LYS A 93 -23.70 11.07 -28.88
C LYS A 93 -23.32 12.28 -28.04
N SER A 94 -22.70 13.30 -28.63
CA SER A 94 -22.46 14.57 -27.92
C SER A 94 -23.77 15.33 -27.72
N PHE A 95 -23.98 15.89 -26.53
CA PHE A 95 -24.97 16.94 -26.29
C PHE A 95 -24.34 18.29 -26.63
N GLN A 96 -25.07 19.12 -27.37
CA GLN A 96 -24.65 20.48 -27.72
C GLN A 96 -25.73 21.45 -27.26
N THR A 97 -25.31 22.56 -26.66
CA THR A 97 -26.17 23.68 -26.29
C THR A 97 -25.38 24.97 -26.52
N GLU A 98 -26.06 26.01 -27.02
CA GLU A 98 -25.50 27.35 -27.18
C GLU A 98 -25.74 28.20 -25.92
N ASN A 99 -26.56 27.71 -24.98
CA ASN A 99 -26.83 28.39 -23.73
C ASN A 99 -25.65 28.22 -22.75
N ALA A 100 -24.86 29.28 -22.58
CA ALA A 100 -23.66 29.27 -21.76
C ALA A 100 -23.92 28.95 -20.28
N LYS A 101 -25.07 29.35 -19.74
CA LYS A 101 -25.43 29.13 -18.33
C LYS A 101 -25.77 27.66 -18.10
N VAL A 102 -26.60 27.08 -18.97
CA VAL A 102 -26.93 25.64 -18.97
C VAL A 102 -25.68 24.80 -19.21
N ALA A 103 -24.84 25.16 -20.18
CA ALA A 103 -23.56 24.50 -20.46
C ALA A 103 -22.66 24.44 -19.21
N LYS A 104 -22.53 25.56 -18.48
CA LYS A 104 -21.73 25.64 -17.27
C LYS A 104 -22.25 24.71 -16.16
N ILE A 105 -23.56 24.66 -15.94
CA ILE A 105 -24.16 23.77 -14.93
C ILE A 105 -23.98 22.31 -15.31
N ILE A 106 -24.17 21.96 -16.59
CA ILE A 106 -23.92 20.60 -17.10
C ILE A 106 -22.46 20.20 -16.88
N TYR A 107 -21.52 21.06 -17.29
CA TYR A 107 -20.09 20.81 -17.13
C TYR A 107 -19.72 20.55 -15.66
N ASN A 108 -20.16 21.43 -14.76
CA ASN A 108 -19.91 21.27 -13.32
C ASN A 108 -20.54 19.99 -12.77
N GLY A 109 -21.77 19.66 -13.19
CA GLY A 109 -22.45 18.44 -12.76
C GLY A 109 -21.72 17.17 -13.19
N VAL A 110 -21.24 17.14 -14.44
CA VAL A 110 -20.43 16.05 -14.98
C VAL A 110 -19.09 15.97 -14.24
N ASP A 111 -18.43 17.09 -13.99
CA ASP A 111 -17.15 17.14 -13.28
C ASP A 111 -17.28 16.60 -11.85
N ILE A 112 -18.29 17.03 -11.09
CA ILE A 112 -18.55 16.51 -9.73
C ILE A 112 -18.82 15.00 -9.77
N PHE A 113 -19.61 14.52 -10.73
CA PHE A 113 -19.89 13.10 -10.89
C PHE A 113 -18.62 12.29 -11.18
N MET A 114 -17.80 12.78 -12.11
CA MET A 114 -16.52 12.16 -12.49
C MET A 114 -15.54 12.17 -11.32
N TYR A 115 -15.44 13.28 -10.61
CA TYR A 115 -14.63 13.42 -9.39
C TYR A 115 -15.05 12.40 -8.34
N LYS A 116 -16.35 12.30 -8.01
CA LYS A 116 -16.91 11.34 -7.03
C LYS A 116 -16.50 9.90 -7.35
N SER A 117 -16.66 9.50 -8.61
CA SER A 117 -16.34 8.14 -9.07
C SER A 117 -14.82 7.88 -9.06
N ARG A 118 -14.05 8.79 -9.67
CA ARG A 118 -12.60 8.62 -9.84
C ARG A 118 -11.86 8.69 -8.51
N PHE A 119 -12.29 9.53 -7.58
CA PHE A 119 -11.69 9.64 -6.25
C PHE A 119 -11.75 8.32 -5.49
N LYS A 120 -12.92 7.67 -5.46
CA LYS A 120 -13.09 6.37 -4.76
C LYS A 120 -12.19 5.28 -5.36
N MET A 121 -12.00 5.30 -6.67
CA MET A 121 -11.07 4.38 -7.34
C MET A 121 -9.62 4.70 -6.99
N PHE A 122 -9.26 5.98 -7.06
CA PHE A 122 -7.92 6.46 -6.78
C PHE A 122 -7.46 6.12 -5.36
N VAL A 123 -8.29 6.38 -4.35
CA VAL A 123 -7.96 6.07 -2.94
C VAL A 123 -7.66 4.59 -2.76
N ARG A 124 -8.46 3.69 -3.38
CA ARG A 124 -8.24 2.24 -3.26
C ARG A 124 -7.00 1.78 -4.01
N GLU A 125 -6.73 2.35 -5.17
CA GLU A 125 -5.54 2.11 -5.97
C GLU A 125 -4.28 2.48 -5.18
N MET A 126 -4.25 3.69 -4.62
CA MET A 126 -3.12 4.16 -3.80
C MET A 126 -3.00 3.39 -2.49
N SER A 127 -4.11 2.94 -1.91
CA SER A 127 -4.09 2.12 -0.69
C SER A 127 -3.50 0.74 -0.92
N LEU A 128 -3.67 0.16 -2.12
CA LEU A 128 -2.98 -1.09 -2.47
C LEU A 128 -1.48 -0.87 -2.63
N VAL A 129 -1.08 0.24 -3.28
CA VAL A 129 0.33 0.61 -3.42
C VAL A 129 0.97 0.75 -2.04
N TYR A 130 0.39 1.57 -1.17
CA TYR A 130 0.92 1.83 0.16
C TYR A 130 0.91 0.57 1.06
N LEU A 131 -0.12 -0.29 0.94
CA LEU A 131 -0.15 -1.58 1.66
C LEU A 131 1.09 -2.44 1.38
N ILE A 132 1.50 -2.49 0.11
CA ILE A 132 2.67 -3.28 -0.31
C ILE A 132 3.96 -2.61 0.18
N THR A 133 4.04 -1.28 0.12
CA THR A 133 5.16 -0.52 0.70
C THR A 133 5.31 -0.79 2.20
N CYS A 134 4.24 -0.75 2.99
CA CYS A 134 4.31 -1.07 4.42
C CYS A 134 4.80 -2.50 4.68
N PHE A 135 4.50 -3.45 3.80
CA PHE A 135 4.99 -4.81 3.94
C PHE A 135 6.48 -4.94 3.55
N GLU A 136 6.91 -4.22 2.53
CA GLU A 136 8.33 -4.08 2.17
C GLU A 136 9.13 -3.47 3.33
N GLU A 137 8.58 -2.44 3.99
CA GLU A 137 9.17 -1.84 5.21
C GLU A 137 9.23 -2.83 6.39
N LEU A 138 8.19 -3.65 6.60
CA LEU A 138 8.19 -4.72 7.61
C LEU A 138 9.32 -5.72 7.33
N LEU A 139 9.46 -6.17 6.08
CA LEU A 139 10.54 -7.08 5.68
C LEU A 139 11.90 -6.45 5.88
N GLN A 140 12.09 -5.21 5.44
CA GLN A 140 13.36 -4.48 5.58
C GLN A 140 13.74 -4.37 7.06
N SER A 141 12.78 -3.99 7.90
CA SER A 141 12.97 -3.86 9.35
C SER A 141 13.30 -5.20 10.00
N THR A 142 12.57 -6.26 9.64
CA THR A 142 12.82 -7.64 10.13
C THR A 142 14.23 -8.10 9.78
N LEU A 143 14.66 -7.91 8.54
CA LEU A 143 16.00 -8.27 8.09
C LEU A 143 17.07 -7.42 8.79
N LYS A 144 16.86 -6.11 8.92
CA LYS A 144 17.78 -5.22 9.64
C LYS A 144 17.96 -5.65 11.10
N ILE A 145 16.88 -5.91 11.81
CA ILE A 145 16.93 -6.44 13.19
C ILE A 145 17.71 -7.75 13.23
N THR A 146 17.44 -8.66 12.29
CA THR A 146 18.13 -9.96 12.22
C THR A 146 19.63 -9.80 12.04
N PHE A 147 20.05 -8.95 11.10
CA PHE A 147 21.47 -8.76 10.82
C PHE A 147 22.20 -8.00 11.92
N THR A 148 21.54 -7.05 12.58
CA THR A 148 22.12 -6.34 13.73
C THR A 148 22.24 -7.26 14.95
N THR A 149 21.25 -8.11 15.21
CA THR A 149 21.20 -8.96 16.42
C THR A 149 21.90 -10.32 16.24
N CYS A 150 22.04 -10.77 14.99
CA CYS A 150 22.74 -12.00 14.60
C CYS A 150 23.64 -11.74 13.38
N PRO A 151 24.75 -10.99 13.50
CA PRO A 151 25.61 -10.60 12.36
C PRO A 151 26.16 -11.78 11.56
N ASP A 152 26.32 -12.95 12.18
CA ASP A 152 26.74 -14.18 11.49
C ASP A 152 25.81 -14.57 10.32
N THR A 153 24.55 -14.15 10.34
CA THR A 153 23.61 -14.35 9.23
C THR A 153 23.99 -13.55 7.98
N LEU A 154 24.84 -12.54 8.08
CA LEU A 154 25.41 -11.83 6.93
C LEU A 154 26.52 -12.59 6.22
N LYS A 155 27.06 -13.68 6.80
CA LYS A 155 28.14 -14.44 6.15
C LYS A 155 27.70 -15.05 4.80
N SER A 156 26.40 -15.26 4.61
CA SER A 156 25.84 -15.69 3.32
C SER A 156 25.58 -14.53 2.34
N SER A 157 25.72 -13.28 2.79
CA SER A 157 25.64 -12.11 1.91
C SER A 157 26.82 -12.13 0.93
N GLN A 158 26.51 -11.83 -0.32
CA GLN A 158 27.52 -11.63 -1.36
C GLN A 158 27.94 -10.15 -1.47
N LYS A 159 27.42 -9.28 -0.59
CA LYS A 159 27.73 -7.85 -0.63
C LYS A 159 29.12 -7.62 -0.07
N THR A 160 29.84 -6.75 -0.75
CA THR A 160 31.19 -6.33 -0.39
C THR A 160 31.21 -4.82 -0.18
N LEU A 161 32.15 -4.37 0.65
CA LEU A 161 32.52 -2.97 0.76
C LEU A 161 33.77 -2.73 -0.09
N THR A 162 33.79 -1.63 -0.84
CA THR A 162 35.00 -1.19 -1.53
C THR A 162 35.98 -0.61 -0.53
N TYR A 163 37.26 -0.53 -0.92
CA TYR A 163 38.28 0.10 -0.07
C TYR A 163 37.95 1.56 0.26
N GLU A 164 37.40 2.29 -0.71
CA GLU A 164 36.93 3.66 -0.52
C GLU A 164 35.80 3.75 0.53
N GLU A 165 34.85 2.82 0.52
CA GLU A 165 33.76 2.78 1.50
C GLU A 165 34.25 2.46 2.90
N ILE A 166 35.23 1.57 3.02
CA ILE A 166 35.89 1.23 4.29
C ILE A 166 36.62 2.45 4.86
N LEU A 167 37.38 3.17 4.03
CA LEU A 167 38.11 4.37 4.45
C LEU A 167 37.21 5.52 4.88
N LYS A 168 35.95 5.55 4.43
CA LYS A 168 34.96 6.56 4.85
C LYS A 168 34.36 6.30 6.23
N GLN A 169 34.47 5.08 6.75
CA GLN A 169 33.90 4.72 8.06
C GLN A 169 34.88 5.01 9.18
N LYS A 170 34.36 5.43 10.34
CA LYS A 170 35.17 5.71 11.52
C LYS A 170 35.33 4.47 12.41
N GLU A 171 34.29 3.65 12.46
CA GLU A 171 34.23 2.47 13.30
C GLU A 171 33.78 1.22 12.52
N ILE A 172 34.07 0.04 13.08
CA ILE A 172 33.65 -1.25 12.50
C ILE A 172 32.12 -1.39 12.53
N SER A 173 31.46 -0.82 13.53
CA SER A 173 30.01 -0.69 13.63
C SER A 173 29.42 0.00 12.40
N ASP A 174 30.01 1.11 11.97
CA ASP A 174 29.55 1.87 10.79
C ASP A 174 29.69 1.04 9.50
N MET A 175 30.77 0.26 9.37
CA MET A 175 30.95 -0.67 8.25
C MET A 175 29.86 -1.75 8.22
N LEU A 176 29.51 -2.31 9.38
CA LEU A 176 28.46 -3.30 9.49
C LEU A 176 27.10 -2.71 9.12
N GLU A 177 26.78 -1.51 9.60
CA GLU A 177 25.53 -0.82 9.24
C GLU A 177 25.42 -0.57 7.73
N CYS A 178 26.51 -0.12 7.09
CA CYS A 178 26.55 0.07 5.64
C CYS A 178 26.29 -1.24 4.88
N LEU A 179 26.88 -2.35 5.34
CA LEU A 179 26.68 -3.66 4.74
C LEU A 179 25.23 -4.14 4.90
N ILE A 180 24.64 -3.96 6.08
CA ILE A 180 23.23 -4.28 6.38
C ILE A 180 22.31 -3.47 5.48
N GLU A 181 22.55 -2.18 5.31
CA GLU A 181 21.75 -1.32 4.45
C GLU A 181 21.81 -1.79 2.99
N LYS A 182 23.00 -2.09 2.47
CA LYS A 182 23.18 -2.64 1.12
C LYS A 182 22.45 -3.97 0.92
N GLU A 183 22.57 -4.88 1.88
CA GLU A 183 21.92 -6.18 1.83
C GLU A 183 20.40 -6.01 1.81
N THR A 184 19.84 -5.34 2.82
CA THR A 184 18.39 -5.16 2.98
C THR A 184 17.77 -4.40 1.81
N THR A 185 18.40 -3.32 1.35
CA THR A 185 17.94 -2.54 0.19
C THR A 185 17.89 -3.40 -1.07
N SER A 186 18.92 -4.21 -1.30
CA SER A 186 18.94 -5.08 -2.49
C SER A 186 17.82 -6.11 -2.50
N VAL A 187 17.39 -6.60 -1.33
CA VAL A 187 16.29 -7.56 -1.23
C VAL A 187 14.95 -6.90 -1.53
N ILE A 188 14.71 -5.69 -1.03
CA ILE A 188 13.43 -4.99 -1.21
C ILE A 188 13.24 -4.50 -2.67
N HIS A 189 14.33 -4.30 -3.42
CA HIS A 189 14.26 -3.98 -4.84
C HIS A 189 13.94 -5.18 -5.75
N GLU A 190 13.96 -6.40 -5.23
CA GLU A 190 13.55 -7.59 -5.98
C GLU A 190 12.02 -7.64 -6.15
N ASP A 191 11.56 -8.42 -7.13
CA ASP A 191 10.14 -8.79 -7.16
C ASP A 191 9.81 -9.80 -6.05
N ILE A 192 8.52 -10.02 -5.79
CA ILE A 192 8.08 -10.93 -4.73
C ILE A 192 8.59 -12.39 -4.90
N ASP A 193 8.88 -12.82 -6.13
CA ASP A 193 9.52 -14.11 -6.38
C ASP A 193 10.99 -14.09 -5.92
N GLY A 194 11.71 -13.02 -6.22
CA GLY A 194 13.07 -12.78 -5.77
C GLY A 194 13.17 -12.69 -4.24
N ILE A 195 12.26 -11.96 -3.59
CA ILE A 195 12.15 -11.90 -2.12
C ILE A 195 11.94 -13.30 -1.54
N ASN A 196 11.00 -14.10 -2.08
CA ASN A 196 10.79 -15.47 -1.59
C ASN A 196 12.03 -16.35 -1.77
N LYS A 197 12.69 -16.28 -2.93
CA LYS A 197 13.93 -17.02 -3.20
C LYS A 197 15.02 -16.63 -2.20
N TYR A 198 15.14 -15.35 -1.90
CA TYR A 198 16.09 -14.82 -0.94
C TYR A 198 15.83 -15.34 0.48
N LEU A 199 14.57 -15.23 0.96
CA LEU A 199 14.18 -15.72 2.28
C LEU A 199 14.39 -17.24 2.40
N LYS A 200 14.07 -18.00 1.35
CA LYS A 200 14.29 -19.45 1.34
C LYS A 200 15.76 -19.80 1.40
N ARG A 201 16.61 -19.15 0.60
CA ARG A 201 18.04 -19.46 0.53
C ARG A 201 18.78 -19.09 1.81
N ASN A 202 18.60 -17.87 2.31
CA ASN A 202 19.40 -17.36 3.42
C ASN A 202 18.81 -17.70 4.78
N PHE A 203 17.48 -17.82 4.86
CA PHE A 203 16.79 -18.02 6.13
C PHE A 203 16.03 -19.33 6.19
N GLY A 204 15.86 -20.09 5.11
CA GLY A 204 15.05 -21.32 5.10
C GLY A 204 13.54 -21.08 5.09
N LEU A 205 13.08 -19.83 4.91
CA LEU A 205 11.67 -19.47 4.91
C LEU A 205 11.12 -19.48 3.48
N ASP A 206 10.25 -20.44 3.16
CA ASP A 206 9.56 -20.51 1.86
C ASP A 206 8.10 -20.04 1.98
N LEU A 207 7.84 -18.79 1.59
CA LEU A 207 6.51 -18.17 1.56
C LEU A 207 5.57 -18.89 0.58
N ALA A 208 6.11 -19.61 -0.41
CA ALA A 208 5.29 -20.32 -1.39
C ALA A 208 4.54 -21.51 -0.81
N LEU A 209 4.97 -22.03 0.36
CA LEU A 209 4.29 -23.10 1.07
C LEU A 209 3.06 -22.59 1.84
N ALA A 210 2.93 -21.27 2.05
CA ALA A 210 1.82 -20.71 2.80
C ALA A 210 0.52 -20.68 1.97
N ASN A 211 -0.58 -21.08 2.61
CA ASN A 211 -1.92 -20.97 2.03
C ASN A 211 -2.23 -19.53 1.63
N GLY A 212 -2.56 -19.32 0.35
CA GLY A 212 -2.86 -18.00 -0.22
C GLY A 212 -1.68 -17.32 -0.91
N TRP A 213 -0.51 -17.98 -1.01
CA TRP A 213 0.66 -17.45 -1.72
C TRP A 213 0.34 -16.88 -3.10
N HIS A 214 -0.40 -17.61 -3.94
CA HIS A 214 -0.73 -17.14 -5.29
C HIS A 214 -1.51 -15.82 -5.30
N LEU A 215 -2.40 -15.61 -4.34
CA LEU A 215 -3.15 -14.35 -4.19
C LEU A 215 -2.24 -13.23 -3.69
N PHE A 216 -1.35 -13.56 -2.75
CA PHE A 216 -0.46 -12.60 -2.11
C PHE A 216 0.55 -12.06 -3.12
N ARG A 217 1.19 -13.00 -3.81
CA ARG A 217 2.07 -12.78 -4.95
C ARG A 217 1.39 -11.97 -6.06
N GLU A 218 0.12 -12.24 -6.38
CA GLU A 218 -0.60 -11.45 -7.39
C GLU A 218 -0.76 -9.98 -6.99
N ARG A 219 -0.85 -9.65 -5.70
CA ARG A 219 -0.99 -8.25 -5.25
C ARG A 219 0.23 -7.40 -5.58
N PHE A 220 1.43 -7.97 -5.46
CA PHE A 220 2.66 -7.30 -5.89
C PHE A 220 2.64 -6.97 -7.37
N TYR A 221 2.27 -7.94 -8.22
CA TYR A 221 2.15 -7.68 -9.66
C TYR A 221 0.98 -6.76 -9.99
N ARG A 222 -0.11 -6.79 -9.22
CA ARG A 222 -1.22 -5.84 -9.36
C ARG A 222 -0.74 -4.41 -9.12
N ARG A 223 0.06 -4.18 -8.08
CA ARG A 223 0.64 -2.87 -7.78
C ARG A 223 1.43 -2.32 -8.97
N ASN A 224 2.20 -3.16 -9.66
CA ASN A 224 2.97 -2.72 -10.82
C ASN A 224 2.07 -2.16 -11.93
N ILE A 225 0.94 -2.80 -12.24
CA ILE A 225 0.02 -2.27 -13.25
C ILE A 225 -0.81 -1.09 -12.75
N VAL A 226 -1.05 -0.98 -11.43
CA VAL A 226 -1.67 0.22 -10.84
C VAL A 226 -0.77 1.43 -11.08
N VAL A 227 0.53 1.31 -10.79
CA VAL A 227 1.49 2.41 -10.89
C VAL A 227 1.88 2.70 -12.34
N HIS A 228 2.13 1.68 -13.15
CA HIS A 228 2.78 1.85 -14.46
C HIS A 228 1.88 1.63 -15.67
N ASN A 229 0.64 1.16 -15.48
CA ASN A 229 -0.21 0.80 -16.62
C ASN A 229 -1.69 1.13 -16.43
N ASN A 230 -2.02 2.11 -15.57
CA ASN A 230 -3.39 2.55 -15.26
C ASN A 230 -4.38 1.38 -15.02
N CYS A 231 -3.90 0.35 -14.30
CA CYS A 231 -4.62 -0.89 -13.99
C CYS A 231 -4.93 -1.81 -15.19
N TYR A 232 -4.38 -1.58 -16.38
CA TYR A 232 -4.50 -2.50 -17.51
C TYR A 232 -3.48 -3.66 -17.40
N PRO A 233 -3.88 -4.91 -17.68
CA PRO A 233 -2.99 -6.07 -17.59
C PRO A 233 -1.97 -6.11 -18.75
N ASN A 234 -0.70 -5.80 -18.48
CA ASN A 234 0.39 -5.96 -19.45
C ASN A 234 0.93 -7.41 -19.53
N ARG A 235 1.87 -7.65 -20.45
CA ARG A 235 2.52 -8.96 -20.67
C ARG A 235 3.14 -9.52 -19.39
N ILE A 236 3.86 -8.69 -18.62
CA ILE A 236 4.54 -9.10 -17.39
C ILE A 236 3.51 -9.57 -16.36
N TYR A 237 2.46 -8.78 -16.12
CA TYR A 237 1.39 -9.12 -15.19
C TYR A 237 0.68 -10.42 -15.61
N ARG A 238 0.34 -10.57 -16.90
CA ARG A 238 -0.31 -11.79 -17.43
C ARG A 238 0.53 -13.04 -17.20
N GLN A 239 1.82 -12.97 -17.49
CA GLN A 239 2.75 -14.08 -17.30
C GLN A 239 2.95 -14.39 -15.82
N LYS A 240 3.34 -13.38 -15.03
CA LYS A 240 3.68 -13.55 -13.62
C LYS A 240 2.43 -13.93 -12.82
N ALA A 241 1.33 -13.19 -12.90
CA ALA A 241 0.09 -13.48 -12.15
C ALA A 241 -0.76 -14.61 -12.76
N LYS A 242 -0.34 -15.21 -13.89
CA LYS A 242 -1.11 -16.22 -14.64
C LYS A 242 -2.51 -15.75 -15.03
N TYR A 243 -2.67 -14.45 -15.31
CA TYR A 243 -3.97 -13.85 -15.65
C TYR A 243 -4.33 -14.09 -17.12
N ARG A 244 -5.46 -14.78 -17.36
CA ARG A 244 -5.99 -15.13 -18.69
C ARG A 244 -7.25 -14.36 -19.11
N GLY A 245 -7.64 -13.34 -18.33
CA GLY A 245 -8.85 -12.57 -18.61
C GLY A 245 -8.69 -11.53 -19.73
N LYS A 246 -9.78 -10.81 -20.01
CA LYS A 246 -9.85 -9.78 -21.05
C LYS A 246 -8.88 -8.63 -20.79
N ASP A 247 -8.54 -7.91 -21.86
CA ASP A 247 -7.75 -6.68 -21.80
C ASP A 247 -8.61 -5.49 -21.39
N VAL A 248 -9.02 -5.50 -20.13
CA VAL A 248 -9.85 -4.48 -19.52
C VAL A 248 -9.16 -3.94 -18.27
N ARG A 249 -9.49 -2.70 -17.90
CA ARG A 249 -9.00 -2.09 -16.67
C ARG A 249 -9.41 -2.91 -15.45
N LEU A 250 -8.45 -3.34 -14.65
CA LEU A 250 -8.69 -4.20 -13.49
C LEU A 250 -8.87 -3.34 -12.23
N SER A 251 -10.13 -3.09 -11.87
CA SER A 251 -10.49 -2.22 -10.75
C SER A 251 -10.09 -2.83 -9.39
N ILE A 252 -9.58 -1.98 -8.49
CA ILE A 252 -9.38 -2.34 -7.08
C ILE A 252 -10.71 -2.13 -6.34
N SER A 253 -11.50 -3.19 -6.23
CA SER A 253 -12.78 -3.15 -5.50
C SER A 253 -12.55 -3.09 -3.98
N ARG A 254 -13.58 -2.65 -3.23
CA ARG A 254 -13.56 -2.67 -1.76
C ARG A 254 -13.27 -4.08 -1.22
N GLN A 255 -13.87 -5.10 -1.81
CA GLN A 255 -13.67 -6.49 -1.43
C GLN A 255 -12.26 -6.98 -1.74
N TYR A 256 -11.72 -6.60 -2.91
CA TYR A 256 -10.34 -6.93 -3.30
C TYR A 256 -9.35 -6.38 -2.27
N LEU A 257 -9.49 -5.10 -1.92
CA LEU A 257 -8.61 -4.40 -0.98
C LEU A 257 -8.75 -4.94 0.45
N SER A 258 -9.97 -5.19 0.93
CA SER A 258 -10.19 -5.80 2.25
C SER A 258 -9.57 -7.20 2.36
N ARG A 259 -9.66 -8.01 1.30
CA ARG A 259 -8.98 -9.31 1.24
C ARG A 259 -7.46 -9.14 1.20
N SER A 260 -6.94 -8.12 0.53
CA SER A 260 -5.52 -7.80 0.56
C SER A 260 -5.04 -7.50 1.98
N TYR A 261 -5.74 -6.67 2.75
CA TYR A 261 -5.34 -6.39 4.14
C TYR A 261 -5.20 -7.66 4.99
N LYS A 262 -6.19 -8.55 4.93
CA LYS A 262 -6.15 -9.83 5.66
C LYS A 262 -4.98 -10.72 5.23
N LEU A 263 -4.70 -10.72 3.93
CA LEU A 263 -3.62 -11.52 3.36
C LEU A 263 -2.25 -10.99 3.78
N PHE A 264 -2.05 -9.68 3.69
CA PHE A 264 -0.82 -9.02 4.11
C PHE A 264 -0.59 -9.12 5.62
N GLN A 265 -1.64 -8.98 6.43
CA GLN A 265 -1.59 -9.25 7.86
C GLN A 265 -1.10 -10.68 8.14
N LYS A 266 -1.72 -11.69 7.51
CA LYS A 266 -1.35 -13.09 7.69
C LYS A 266 0.11 -13.35 7.32
N PHE A 267 0.58 -12.86 6.18
CA PHE A 267 1.97 -13.06 5.76
C PHE A 267 2.95 -12.33 6.68
N GLY A 268 2.61 -11.11 7.12
CA GLY A 268 3.42 -10.36 8.09
C GLY A 268 3.56 -11.09 9.42
N GLU A 269 2.46 -11.61 9.97
CA GLU A 269 2.44 -12.41 11.20
C GLU A 269 3.23 -13.72 11.06
N GLN A 270 3.14 -14.39 9.90
CA GLN A 270 3.90 -15.62 9.62
C GLN A 270 5.41 -15.38 9.57
N ILE A 271 5.84 -14.33 8.86
CA ILE A 271 7.25 -13.94 8.80
C ILE A 271 7.73 -13.57 10.20
N HIS A 272 7.00 -12.71 10.89
CA HIS A 272 7.34 -12.29 12.24
C HIS A 272 7.52 -13.48 13.20
N LYS A 273 6.54 -14.40 13.23
CA LYS A 273 6.61 -15.61 14.06
C LYS A 273 7.86 -16.43 13.73
N TYR A 274 8.13 -16.67 12.45
CA TYR A 274 9.30 -17.42 12.01
C TYR A 274 10.62 -16.80 12.49
N PHE A 275 10.77 -15.48 12.33
CA PHE A 275 12.01 -14.80 12.71
C PHE A 275 12.20 -14.73 14.23
N ILE A 276 11.13 -14.55 15.02
CA ILE A 276 11.23 -14.66 16.48
C ILE A 276 11.67 -16.06 16.90
N GLU A 277 10.99 -17.11 16.42
CA GLU A 277 11.29 -18.49 16.79
C GLU A 277 12.73 -18.87 16.44
N LYS A 278 13.24 -18.35 15.32
CA LYS A 278 14.58 -18.68 14.83
C LYS A 278 15.70 -17.82 15.44
N PHE A 279 15.47 -16.55 15.75
CA PHE A 279 16.54 -15.60 16.05
C PHE A 279 16.41 -14.86 17.40
N ALA A 280 15.20 -14.78 17.99
CA ALA A 280 15.02 -14.15 19.29
C ALA A 280 15.21 -15.11 20.47
N GLY A 281 15.35 -16.41 20.20
CA GLY A 281 15.40 -17.48 21.20
C GLY A 281 13.99 -17.86 21.69
N THR A 282 13.77 -19.14 21.96
CA THR A 282 12.56 -19.59 22.66
C THR A 282 12.64 -19.09 24.10
N ALA A 283 11.89 -18.04 24.43
CA ALA A 283 11.47 -17.82 25.81
C ALA A 283 10.63 -19.04 26.21
N PHE A 284 11.24 -19.98 26.91
CA PHE A 284 10.54 -21.04 27.64
C PHE A 284 9.74 -20.40 28.77
#